data_AF-D7KGL5-F1
#
_entry.id   AF-D7KGL5-F1
#
_cell.length_a   1.000
_cell.length_b   1.000
_cell.length_c   1.000
_cell.angle_alpha   90.00
_cell.angle_beta   90.00
_cell.angle_gamma   90.00
#
_symmetry.space_group_name_H-M   'P 1'
#
loop_
_entity.id
_entity.type
_entity.pdbx_description
1 polymer ?
#
loop_
_entity_poly.entity_id
_entity_poly.type
_entity_poly.pdbx_seq_one_letter_code
_entity_poly.pdbx_strand_id
1 'polypeptide(L)'
;MVQTIIFVRTELVTKKAPKSVNQPRKKLLDNEAKDCENRGRGSSETRAKSGRVNPARKTKHGNEVRYRLFPGLASGTLLTQDDYPQIRAAFTNYNVWVTPYNILAVWSQR
;
A
#
# COMPACT_ATOMS: atom_id res chain seq x y z
N MET A 1 -6.67 -24.21 -8.81
CA MET A 1 -7.00 -23.48 -7.56
C MET A 1 -6.45 -22.07 -7.69
N VAL A 2 -7.30 -21.08 -8.00
CA VAL A 2 -6.84 -19.68 -8.13
C VAL A 2 -6.62 -19.14 -6.72
N GLN A 3 -5.39 -18.73 -6.39
CA GLN A 3 -5.10 -18.13 -5.10
C GLN A 3 -5.50 -16.65 -5.13
N THR A 4 -6.41 -16.26 -4.23
CA THR A 4 -6.81 -14.85 -4.05
C THR A 4 -5.69 -14.10 -3.34
N ILE A 5 -5.15 -13.06 -3.98
CA ILE A 5 -4.15 -12.17 -3.39
C ILE A 5 -4.84 -10.83 -3.08
N ILE A 6 -4.68 -10.35 -1.85
CA ILE A 6 -5.24 -9.08 -1.36
C ILE A 6 -4.10 -8.06 -1.24
N PHE A 7 -4.39 -6.80 -1.52
CA PHE A 7 -3.46 -5.71 -1.28
C PHE A 7 -3.81 -4.97 0.01
N VAL A 8 -2.83 -4.84 0.90
CA VAL A 8 -2.99 -4.24 2.22
C VAL A 8 -2.01 -3.09 2.37
N ARG A 9 -2.52 -1.95 2.83
CA ARG A 9 -1.70 -0.80 3.23
C ARG A 9 -1.63 -0.78 4.75
N THR A 10 -0.42 -0.77 5.29
CA THR A 10 -0.19 -0.69 6.73
C THR A 10 0.48 0.62 7.07
N GLU A 11 -0.13 1.40 7.95
CA GLU A 11 0.34 2.72 8.35
C GLU A 11 0.87 2.67 9.78
N LEU A 12 1.92 3.44 10.04
CA LEU A 12 2.46 3.60 11.40
C LEU A 12 1.79 4.79 12.06
N VAL A 13 0.94 4.51 13.05
CA VAL A 13 0.15 5.51 13.77
C VAL A 13 0.74 5.70 15.17
N THR A 14 0.90 6.95 15.58
CA THR A 14 1.31 7.27 16.95
C THR A 14 0.09 7.33 17.85
N LYS A 15 -0.02 6.40 18.79
CA LYS A 15 -1.09 6.42 19.80
C LYS A 15 -0.57 7.02 21.11
N LYS A 16 -1.43 7.73 21.83
CA LYS A 16 -1.13 8.16 23.19
C LYS A 16 -1.23 6.94 24.10
N ALA A 17 -0.21 6.73 24.93
CA ALA A 17 -0.25 5.64 25.91
C ALA A 17 -1.29 5.95 26.99
N PRO A 18 -2.05 4.94 27.47
CA PRO A 18 -2.94 5.14 28.61
C PRO A 18 -2.11 5.52 29.83
N LYS A 19 -2.59 6.50 30.61
CA LYS A 19 -1.95 6.88 31.87
C LYS A 19 -2.15 5.74 32.88
N SER A 20 -1.17 4.84 32.96
CA SER A 20 -1.11 3.80 33.98
C SER A 20 0.21 3.91 34.74
N VAL A 21 0.20 3.48 36.02
CA VAL A 21 1.36 3.56 36.92
C VAL A 21 2.59 2.86 36.33
N ASN A 22 2.39 1.81 35.52
CA ASN A 22 3.45 0.98 34.95
C ASN A 22 3.84 1.37 33.52
N GLN A 23 3.33 2.48 32.98
CA GLN A 23 3.69 2.96 31.64
C GLN A 23 4.25 4.39 31.70
N PRO A 24 5.57 4.55 31.92
CA PRO A 24 6.21 5.88 31.91
C PRO A 24 6.25 6.53 30.52
N ARG A 25 6.05 5.75 29.46
CA ARG A 25 6.06 6.24 28.06
C ARG A 25 4.76 6.97 27.73
N LYS A 26 4.87 8.19 27.17
CA LYS A 26 3.72 9.03 26.79
C LYS A 26 3.10 8.69 25.42
N LYS A 27 3.87 8.08 24.52
CA LYS A 27 3.46 7.75 23.14
C LYS A 27 3.93 6.34 22.76
N LEU A 28 3.13 5.66 21.97
CA LEU A 28 3.39 4.35 21.38
C LEU A 28 3.27 4.45 19.86
N LEU A 29 3.98 3.56 19.17
CA LEU A 29 3.92 3.45 17.72
C LEU A 29 3.27 2.12 17.36
N ASP A 30 2.11 2.19 16.73
CA ASP A 30 1.34 1.02 16.35
C ASP A 30 1.23 0.92 14.84
N ASN A 31 1.01 -0.31 14.34
CA ASN A 31 0.69 -0.53 12.93
C ASN A 31 -0.83 -0.65 12.81
N GLU A 32 -1.43 0.10 11.90
CA GLU A 32 -2.82 -0.05 11.52
C GLU A 32 -2.88 -0.56 10.08
N ALA A 33 -3.55 -1.70 9.88
CA ALA A 33 -3.76 -2.27 8.55
C ALA A 33 -5.11 -1.80 8.01
N LYS A 34 -5.10 -1.34 6.76
CA LYS A 34 -6.29 -1.00 6.00
C LYS A 34 -6.32 -1.82 4.73
N ASP A 35 -7.44 -2.49 4.51
CA ASP A 35 -7.71 -3.14 3.23
C ASP A 35 -7.97 -2.04 2.19
N CYS A 36 -7.26 -2.14 1.06
CA CYS A 36 -7.39 -1.17 -0.02
C CYS A 36 -8.42 -1.70 -1.02
N GLU A 37 -9.70 -1.50 -0.70
CA GLU A 37 -10.82 -2.01 -1.49
C GLU A 37 -10.96 -1.28 -2.84
N ASN A 38 -10.56 -0.01 -2.91
CA ASN A 38 -10.57 0.78 -4.13
C ASN A 38 -9.25 0.64 -4.89
N ARG A 39 -9.26 -0.15 -6.00
CA ARG A 39 -8.24 -0.22 -7.08
C ARG A 39 -6.93 0.45 -6.67
N GLY A 40 -6.16 -0.18 -5.77
CA GLY A 40 -5.16 0.48 -4.92
C GLY A 40 -4.38 1.60 -5.60
N ARG A 41 -4.87 2.83 -5.45
CA ARG A 41 -4.22 4.08 -5.88
C ARG A 41 -3.67 4.71 -4.62
N GLY A 42 -2.36 4.86 -4.54
CA GLY A 42 -1.72 5.45 -3.38
C GLY A 42 -0.44 6.16 -3.76
N SER A 43 -0.27 7.38 -3.27
CA SER A 43 1.05 7.97 -3.11
C SER A 43 1.83 7.09 -2.12
N SER A 44 3.04 6.71 -2.50
CA SER A 44 3.98 6.08 -1.58
C SER A 44 4.50 7.16 -0.62
N GLU A 45 3.69 7.48 0.37
CA GLU A 45 4.11 8.27 1.52
C GLU A 45 5.15 7.47 2.30
N THR A 46 6.23 8.13 2.70
CA THR A 46 7.46 7.56 3.29
C THR A 46 7.22 6.66 4.51
N ARG A 47 6.03 6.73 5.12
CA ARG A 47 5.67 6.01 6.36
C ARG A 47 4.70 4.84 6.16
N ALA A 48 4.04 4.73 5.01
CA ALA A 48 3.11 3.66 4.72
C ALA A 48 3.86 2.44 4.15
N LYS A 49 3.64 1.27 4.73
CA LYS A 49 4.17 0.00 4.22
C LYS A 49 3.06 -0.66 3.41
N SER A 50 3.27 -0.73 2.09
CA SER A 50 2.36 -1.37 1.17
C SER A 50 2.83 -2.78 0.82
N GLY A 51 1.90 -3.73 0.72
CA GLY A 51 2.24 -5.11 0.40
C GLY A 51 1.06 -5.95 -0.08
N ARG A 52 1.40 -7.07 -0.71
CA ARG A 52 0.44 -8.11 -1.09
C ARG A 52 0.41 -9.19 -0.03
N VAL A 53 -0.79 -9.61 0.35
CA VAL A 53 -1.04 -10.66 1.34
C VAL A 53 -1.76 -11.82 0.66
N ASN A 54 -1.35 -13.04 0.97
CA ASN A 54 -2.05 -14.26 0.58
C ASN A 54 -2.76 -14.83 1.83
N PRO A 55 -4.07 -14.55 2.02
CA PRO A 55 -4.81 -15.00 3.20
C PRO A 55 -4.95 -16.52 3.26
N ALA A 56 -4.89 -17.22 2.12
CA ALA A 56 -4.99 -18.68 2.06
C ALA A 56 -3.75 -19.41 2.60
N ARG A 57 -2.62 -18.70 2.81
CA ARG A 57 -1.37 -19.29 3.27
C ARG A 57 -0.89 -18.60 4.55
N LYS A 58 -0.69 -19.41 5.59
CA LYS A 58 -0.11 -18.96 6.87
C LYS A 58 1.23 -19.63 7.11
N THR A 59 2.12 -18.91 7.77
CA THR A 59 3.40 -19.45 8.27
C THR A 59 3.15 -20.37 9.47
N LYS A 60 4.15 -21.18 9.86
CA LYS A 60 4.07 -22.04 11.06
C LYS A 60 3.69 -21.27 12.34
N HIS A 61 4.02 -19.98 12.38
CA HIS A 61 3.73 -19.09 13.50
C HIS A 61 2.36 -18.40 13.41
N GLY A 62 1.50 -18.79 12.45
CA GLY A 62 0.14 -18.25 12.31
C GLY A 62 0.04 -16.91 11.57
N ASN A 63 1.16 -16.30 11.19
CA ASN A 63 1.16 -15.05 10.42
C ASN A 63 0.83 -15.31 8.95
N GLU A 64 0.05 -14.42 8.34
CA GLU A 64 -0.25 -14.43 6.91
C GLU A 64 1.02 -14.24 6.08
N VAL A 65 1.14 -15.01 5.00
CA VAL A 65 2.26 -14.86 4.06
C VAL A 65 2.05 -13.59 3.25
N ARG A 66 3.00 -12.66 3.33
CA ARG A 66 2.94 -11.37 2.65
C ARG A 66 4.26 -10.99 1.97
N TYR A 67 4.14 -10.26 0.88
CA TYR A 67 5.23 -9.62 0.16
C TYR A 67 5.12 -8.11 0.35
N ARG A 68 6.21 -7.46 0.74
CA ARG A 68 6.26 -6.03 1.00
C ARG A 68 7.04 -5.32 -0.10
N LEU A 69 6.51 -4.17 -0.52
CA LEU A 69 7.22 -3.24 -1.39
C LEU A 69 8.02 -2.27 -0.53
N PHE A 70 9.30 -2.12 -0.83
CA PHE A 70 10.17 -1.10 -0.26
C PHE A 70 10.52 -0.09 -1.36
N PRO A 71 9.71 0.96 -1.54
CA PRO A 71 10.02 2.00 -2.51
C PRO A 71 11.21 2.84 -2.01
N GLY A 72 12.00 3.36 -2.94
CA GLY A 72 12.96 4.42 -2.67
C GLY A 72 12.26 5.78 -2.51
N LEU A 73 12.93 6.86 -2.92
CA LEU A 73 12.30 8.17 -3.02
C LEU A 73 11.18 8.14 -4.06
N ALA A 74 10.00 8.55 -3.64
CA ALA A 74 8.81 8.64 -4.45
C ALA A 74 8.78 9.99 -5.16
N SER A 75 8.71 10.00 -6.49
CA SER A 75 8.54 11.23 -7.27
C SER A 75 7.08 11.39 -7.70
N GLY A 76 6.56 12.61 -7.57
CA GLY A 76 5.30 13.00 -8.20
C GLY A 76 5.52 13.49 -9.63
N THR A 77 4.44 13.56 -10.39
CA THR A 77 4.41 14.23 -11.70
C THR A 77 4.42 15.74 -11.51
N LEU A 78 5.17 16.46 -12.35
CA LEU A 78 5.24 17.92 -12.32
C LEU A 78 4.29 18.59 -13.32
N LEU A 79 3.72 17.80 -14.24
CA LEU A 79 2.77 18.25 -15.24
C LEU A 79 1.38 18.42 -14.63
N THR A 80 0.59 19.34 -15.18
CA THR A 80 -0.80 19.49 -14.76
C THR A 80 -1.63 18.31 -15.26
N GLN A 81 -2.68 17.96 -14.51
CA GLN A 81 -3.49 16.77 -14.82
C GLN A 81 -4.22 16.89 -16.18
N ASP A 82 -4.47 18.12 -16.62
CA ASP A 82 -5.16 18.45 -17.87
C ASP A 82 -4.20 18.55 -19.06
N ASP A 83 -2.88 18.52 -18.82
CA ASP A 83 -1.91 18.52 -19.90
C ASP A 83 -2.05 17.24 -20.74
N TYR A 84 -2.11 17.43 -22.06
CA TYR A 84 -2.17 16.34 -23.03
C TYR A 84 -1.13 15.21 -22.80
N PRO A 85 0.16 15.51 -22.55
CA PRO A 85 1.13 14.46 -22.20
C PRO A 85 0.79 13.73 -20.91
N GLN A 86 0.27 14.43 -19.89
CA GLN A 86 -0.08 13.84 -18.60
C GLN A 86 -1.30 12.92 -18.71
N ILE A 87 -2.29 13.28 -19.53
CA ILE A 87 -3.46 12.44 -19.83
C ILE A 87 -3.03 11.15 -20.51
N ARG A 88 -2.13 11.22 -21.50
CA ARG A 88 -1.60 10.03 -22.19
C ARG A 88 -0.72 9.16 -21.28
N ALA A 89 -0.02 9.77 -20.32
CA ALA A 89 0.82 9.09 -19.35
C ALA A 89 0.16 8.94 -17.97
N ALA A 90 -1.17 8.81 -17.92
CA ALA A 90 -1.93 8.80 -16.65
C ALA A 90 -1.50 7.71 -15.65
N PHE A 91 -0.79 6.66 -16.08
CA PHE A 91 -0.19 5.67 -15.20
C PHE A 91 0.88 6.26 -14.26
N THR A 92 1.38 7.46 -14.52
CA THR A 92 2.34 8.17 -13.67
C THR A 92 1.68 8.92 -12.50
N ASN A 93 0.35 9.04 -12.48
CA ASN A 93 -0.38 9.78 -11.43
C ASN A 93 -0.21 9.18 -10.02
N TYR A 94 0.06 7.87 -9.94
CA TYR A 94 0.30 7.19 -8.66
C TYR A 94 1.54 6.30 -8.76
N ASN A 95 2.25 6.18 -7.63
CA ASN A 95 3.47 5.36 -7.56
C ASN A 95 3.20 3.86 -7.56
N VAL A 96 1.98 3.46 -7.14
CA VAL A 96 1.54 2.06 -7.12
C VAL A 96 0.12 1.97 -7.65
N TRP A 97 -0.11 1.00 -8.52
CA TRP A 97 -1.42 0.62 -9.04
C TRP A 97 -1.69 -0.85 -8.75
N VAL A 98 -2.92 -1.16 -8.34
CA VAL A 98 -3.38 -2.55 -8.16
C VAL A 98 -4.62 -2.77 -9.01
N THR A 99 -4.52 -3.67 -9.97
CA THR A 99 -5.59 -4.02 -10.91
C THR A 99 -5.91 -5.52 -10.84
N PRO A 100 -7.16 -5.92 -11.12
CA PRO A 100 -7.49 -7.31 -11.36
C PRO A 100 -6.68 -7.86 -12.53
N TYR A 101 -6.33 -9.14 -12.46
CA TYR A 101 -5.61 -9.81 -13.54
C TYR A 101 -6.46 -9.84 -14.81
N ASN A 102 -5.89 -9.35 -15.92
CA ASN A 102 -6.49 -9.42 -17.24
C ASN A 102 -5.38 -9.68 -18.27
N ILE A 103 -5.54 -10.75 -19.07
CA ILE A 103 -4.57 -11.16 -20.09
C ILE A 103 -4.35 -10.11 -21.19
N LEU A 104 -5.32 -9.24 -21.43
CA LEU A 104 -5.24 -8.19 -22.46
C LEU A 104 -4.57 -6.90 -21.94
N ALA A 105 -4.46 -6.74 -20.61
CA ALA A 105 -3.98 -5.54 -19.96
C ALA A 105 -2.48 -5.64 -19.62
N VAL A 106 -1.65 -5.82 -20.65
CA VAL A 106 -0.19 -5.98 -20.49
C VAL A 106 0.54 -4.63 -20.60
N TRP A 107 0.00 -3.70 -21.38
CA TRP A 107 0.61 -2.41 -21.68
C TRP A 107 -0.07 -1.28 -20.90
N SER A 108 0.71 -0.40 -20.28
CA SER A 108 0.20 0.72 -19.46
C SER A 108 -0.18 1.98 -20.27
N GLN A 109 0.16 2.01 -21.56
CA GLN A 109 0.05 3.20 -22.42
C GLN A 109 -1.10 3.14 -23.45
N ARG A 110 -2.06 2.22 -23.25
CA ARG A 110 -3.14 2.00 -24.21
C ARG A 110 -4.42 2.74 -23.82
#